data_AF-A0A2V9ZZC7-F1
#
_entry.id   AF-A0A2V9ZZC7-F1
#
_cell.length_a   1.000
_cell.length_b   1.000
_cell.length_c   1.000
_cell.angle_alpha   90.00
_cell.angle_beta   90.00
_cell.angle_gamma   90.00
#
_symmetry.space_group_name_H-M   'P 1'
#
loop_
_entity.id
_entity.type
_entity.pdbx_description
1 polymer ?
#
loop_
_entity_poly.entity_id
_entity_poly.type
_entity_poly.pdbx_seq_one_letter_code
_entity_poly.pdbx_strand_id
1 'polypeptide(L)' 'MPFEERDVRNDFAAVRELVEKYQSRSTPTIVVGEKVMIGFDPERLEKMLSE' A
#
# COMPACT_ATOMS: atom_id res chain seq x y z
N MET A 1 -11.47 -10.37 3.73
CA MET A 1 -11.56 -8.92 3.96
C MET A 1 -11.69 -8.21 2.63
N PRO A 2 -12.58 -7.22 2.48
CA PRO A 2 -12.58 -6.38 1.29
C PRO A 2 -11.30 -5.53 1.24
N PHE A 3 -10.76 -5.32 0.04
CA PHE A 3 -9.65 -4.40 -0.21
C PHE A 3 -9.94 -3.58 -1.48
N GLU A 4 -9.25 -2.46 -1.62
CA GLU A 4 -9.27 -1.62 -2.83
C GLU A 4 -7.90 -1.72 -3.50
N GLU A 5 -7.87 -1.96 -4.81
CA GLU A 5 -6.65 -1.93 -5.61
C GLU A 5 -6.52 -0.58 -6.31
N ARG A 6 -5.32 0.01 -6.23
CA ARG A 6 -4.98 1.25 -6.95
C ARG A 6 -3.84 0.96 -7.92
N ASP A 7 -4.16 0.91 -9.22
CA ASP A 7 -3.19 0.58 -10.28
C ASP A 7 -2.46 1.83 -10.78
N VAL A 8 -1.23 2.00 -10.31
CA VAL A 8 -0.34 3.12 -10.67
C VAL A 8 0.09 3.14 -12.15
N ARG A 9 -0.17 2.08 -12.93
CA ARG A 9 0.14 2.06 -14.37
C ARG A 9 -0.78 2.97 -15.18
N ASN A 10 -2.03 3.10 -14.75
CA ASN A 10 -3.08 3.81 -15.48
C ASN A 10 -3.75 4.94 -14.68
N ASP A 11 -3.44 5.07 -13.39
CA ASP A 11 -4.01 6.08 -12.51
C ASP A 11 -2.92 7.04 -11.96
N PHE A 12 -2.90 8.26 -12.50
CA PHE A 12 -1.99 9.32 -12.06
C PHE A 12 -2.26 9.78 -10.62
N ALA A 13 -3.51 9.68 -10.14
CA ALA A 13 -3.84 10.01 -8.76
C ALA A 13 -3.26 8.96 -7.81
N ALA A 14 -3.31 7.67 -8.19
CA ALA A 14 -2.66 6.59 -7.44
C ALA A 14 -1.13 6.76 -7.39
N VAL A 15 -0.49 7.16 -8.49
CA VAL A 15 0.95 7.50 -8.51
C VAL A 15 1.25 8.64 -7.55
N ARG A 16 0.45 9.71 -7.61
CA ARG A 16 0.63 10.89 -6.77
C ARG A 16 0.48 10.55 -5.29
N GLU A 17 -0.53 9.76 -4.93
CA GLU A 17 -0.71 9.32 -3.55
C GLU A 17 0.45 8.42 -3.08
N LEU A 18 0.90 7.48 -3.93
CA LEU A 18 2.05 6.62 -3.63
C LEU A 18 3.30 7.44 -3.27
N VAL A 19 3.60 8.46 -4.06
CA VAL A 19 4.81 9.27 -3.91
C VAL A 19 4.65 10.36 -2.85
N GLU A 20 3.58 11.14 -2.88
CA GLU A 20 3.41 12.30 -2.00
C GLU A 20 2.95 11.90 -0.60
N LYS A 21 1.98 10.98 -0.48
CA LYS A 21 1.39 10.60 0.80
C LYS A 21 2.20 9.50 1.47
N TYR A 22 2.51 8.42 0.74
CA TYR A 22 3.19 7.26 1.31
C TYR A 22 4.71 7.31 1.17
N GLN A 23 5.27 8.35 0.52
CA GLN A 23 6.71 8.53 0.31
C GLN A 23 7.38 7.28 -0.31
N SER A 24 6.61 6.53 -1.09
CA SER A 24 7.02 5.30 -1.75
C SER A 24 7.19 5.53 -3.24
N ARG A 25 8.09 4.77 -3.85
CA ARG A 25 8.31 4.75 -5.31
C ARG A 25 8.21 3.35 -5.89
N SER A 26 7.82 2.38 -5.06
CA SER A 26 7.84 0.97 -5.38
C SER A 26 6.49 0.35 -5.09
N THR A 27 6.05 -0.51 -6.01
CA THR A 27 4.90 -1.39 -5.81
C THR A 27 5.37 -2.79 -5.38
N PRO A 28 4.59 -3.51 -4.56
CA PRO A 28 3.37 -3.03 -3.91
C PRO A 28 3.67 -2.08 -2.74
N THR A 29 2.72 -1.21 -2.41
CA THR A 29 2.67 -0.51 -1.11
C THR A 29 1.29 -0.79 -0.53
N ILE A 30 1.25 -1.41 0.65
CA ILE A 30 0.04 -1.92 1.28
C ILE A 30 -0.26 -1.06 2.51
N VAL A 31 -1.52 -0.64 2.64
CA VAL A 31 -1.99 0.21 3.73
C VAL A 31 -3.07 -0.56 4.50
N VAL A 32 -2.90 -0.71 5.80
CA VAL A 32 -3.87 -1.34 6.71
C VAL A 32 -4.07 -0.41 7.89
N GLY A 33 -5.21 0.27 7.93
CA GLY A 33 -5.45 1.35 8.90
C GLY A 33 -4.41 2.46 8.74
N GLU A 34 -3.68 2.77 9.81
CA GLU A 34 -2.60 3.77 9.83
C GLU A 34 -1.22 3.18 9.45
N LYS A 35 -1.14 1.86 9.25
CA LYS A 35 0.11 1.18 8.96
C LYS A 35 0.36 1.12 7.47
N VAL A 36 1.60 1.45 7.10
CA VAL A 36 2.07 1.39 5.70
C VAL A 36 3.21 0.38 5.60
N MET A 37 3.12 -0.50 4.60
CA MET A 37 4.15 -1.46 4.23
C MET A 37 4.58 -1.22 2.79
N ILE A 38 5.84 -0.83 2.59
CA ILE A 38 6.44 -0.71 1.27
C ILE A 38 7.06 -2.06 0.91
N GLY A 39 6.76 -2.55 -0.29
CA GLY A 39 7.07 -3.91 -0.70
C GLY A 39 6.08 -4.92 -0.13
N PHE A 40 6.49 -6.19 -0.12
CA PHE A 40 5.66 -7.29 0.36
C PHE A 40 6.43 -8.15 1.34
N ASP A 41 5.89 -8.28 2.55
CA ASP A 41 6.36 -9.17 3.61
C ASP A 41 5.12 -9.86 4.21
N PRO A 42 4.98 -11.19 4.03
CA PRO A 42 3.78 -11.92 4.44
C PRO A 42 3.62 -11.97 5.96
N GLU A 43 4.71 -12.16 6.72
CA GLU A 43 4.64 -12.22 8.19
C GLU A 43 4.25 -10.87 8.78
N ARG A 44 4.77 -9.78 8.20
CA ARG A 44 4.39 -8.42 8.60
C ARG A 44 2.94 -8.12 8.24
N LEU A 45 2.48 -8.56 7.07
CA LEU A 45 1.09 -8.37 6.64
C LEU A 45 0.11 -9.09 7.56
N GLU A 46 0.38 -10.33 7.95
CA GLU A 46 -0.44 -11.07 8.91
C GLU A 46 -0.56 -10.33 10.25
N LYS A 47 0.55 -9.80 10.77
CA LYS A 47 0.54 -8.99 11.99
C LYS A 47 -0.26 -7.70 11.82
N MET A 48 -0.20 -7.07 10.65
CA MET A 48 -0.98 -5.86 10.34
C MET A 48 -2.49 -6.12 10.29
N LEU A 49 -2.91 -7.33 9.89
CA LEU A 49 -4.32 -7.71 9.75
C LEU A 49 -4.93 -8.34 11.01
N SER A 50 -4.11 -8.71 12.00
CA SER A 50 -4.54 -9.40 13.23
C SER A 50 -4.78 -8.46 14.41
N GLU A 51 -4.68 -7.14 14.20
CA GLU A 51 -5.05 -6.10 15.17
C GLU A 51 -6.45 -5.56 14.91
#